data_AF-A0AA43HSN2-F1
#
_entry.id   AF-A0AA43HSN2-F1
#
_cell.length_a   1.000
_cell.length_b   1.000
_cell.length_c   1.000
_cell.angle_alpha   90.00
_cell.angle_beta   90.00
_cell.angle_gamma   90.00
#
_symmetry.space_group_name_H-M   'P 1'
#
loop_
_entity.id
_entity.type
_entity.pdbx_description
1 polymer ?
#
loop_
_entity_poly.entity_id
_entity_poly.type
_entity_poly.pdbx_seq_one_letter_code
_entity_poly.pdbx_strand_id
1 'polypeptide(L)'
;MRKILLILLLFTYALIIGATEQVPDQLIYNGKKISLYTGWGHPSPLQTYFQQNDIKYPFTMLSTANYRGHIATWEIKDNKFLLNEIKVRDDIYKPEKYDIKSISDTIIPGGRVLADWFSGVLQCSTEKQSYYFYIRYGEVIDEQVITEKDFKKIQNLSEKDTTNHELMRKYSMLYLNQNYISYYFRLSSEDKISNGDKSGRFITRKGFSPILGYFGNDHMKWPYNWENFEKSGAPDCIWTVEKNKVYLAQVGLRTGTGFYEVTRFEVPLDELFPTGIDNIKVYADWLTGIYMIQHGEEKEDTLLPGFTEFKIDNITYVRIINGLLIEEYTVPADYTRNGIPEDADSGLKKILEELQ
;
A
#
# COMPACT_ATOMS: atom_id res chain seq x y z
N MET A 1 -8.08 -51.82 6.56
CA MET A 1 -7.31 -51.59 5.31
C MET A 1 -7.95 -50.58 4.37
N ARG A 2 -9.21 -50.75 3.92
CA ARG A 2 -9.90 -49.81 3.00
C ARG A 2 -10.01 -48.35 3.48
N LYS A 3 -10.19 -48.12 4.79
CA LYS A 3 -10.19 -46.76 5.38
C LYS A 3 -8.81 -46.11 5.43
N ILE A 4 -7.75 -46.90 5.64
CA ILE A 4 -6.35 -46.42 5.68
C ILE A 4 -5.90 -46.03 4.27
N LEU A 5 -6.30 -46.80 3.25
CA LEU A 5 -6.02 -46.46 1.85
C LEU A 5 -6.69 -45.15 1.41
N LEU A 6 -7.93 -44.90 1.87
CA LEU A 6 -8.66 -43.66 1.59
C LEU A 6 -8.01 -42.43 2.27
N ILE A 7 -7.52 -42.60 3.51
CA ILE A 7 -6.81 -41.54 4.24
C ILE A 7 -5.48 -41.22 3.56
N LEU A 8 -4.70 -42.23 3.16
CA LEU A 8 -3.45 -42.03 2.40
C LEU A 8 -3.70 -41.34 1.04
N LEU A 9 -4.77 -41.70 0.34
CA LEU A 9 -5.15 -41.06 -0.91
C LEU A 9 -5.50 -39.57 -0.69
N LEU A 10 -6.28 -39.25 0.35
CA LEU A 10 -6.63 -37.87 0.71
C LEU A 10 -5.39 -37.05 1.11
N PHE A 11 -4.42 -37.63 1.82
CA PHE A 11 -3.15 -36.96 2.14
C PHE A 11 -2.29 -36.66 0.90
N THR A 12 -2.31 -37.52 -0.13
CA THR A 12 -1.58 -37.25 -1.38
C THR A 12 -2.18 -36.11 -2.22
N TYR A 13 -3.50 -35.88 -2.14
CA TYR A 13 -4.15 -34.74 -2.82
C TYR A 13 -4.05 -33.42 -2.05
N ALA A 14 -3.92 -33.47 -0.71
CA ALA A 14 -3.76 -32.28 0.12
C ALA A 14 -2.39 -31.58 -0.05
N LEU A 15 -1.41 -32.23 -0.69
CA LEU A 15 -0.07 -31.69 -0.91
C LEU A 15 0.04 -30.77 -2.15
N ILE A 16 -1.04 -30.58 -2.91
CA ILE A 16 -1.07 -29.71 -4.11
C ILE A 16 -1.87 -28.42 -3.85
N ILE A 17 -1.93 -27.96 -2.60
CA ILE A 17 -2.48 -26.64 -2.28
C ILE A 17 -1.35 -25.62 -2.46
N GLY A 18 -1.06 -25.30 -3.72
CA GLY A 18 -0.21 -24.17 -4.05
C GLY A 18 -1.01 -22.87 -3.98
N ALA A 19 -0.47 -21.84 -3.32
CA ALA A 19 -1.02 -20.49 -3.45
C ALA A 19 -0.94 -20.09 -4.93
N THR A 20 -2.09 -19.79 -5.55
CA THR A 20 -2.11 -19.36 -6.95
C THR A 20 -1.59 -17.93 -7.02
N GLU A 21 -0.44 -17.73 -7.67
CA GLU A 21 0.12 -16.39 -7.87
C GLU A 21 -0.78 -15.57 -8.82
N GLN A 22 -0.79 -14.25 -8.62
CA GLN A 22 -1.43 -13.33 -9.55
C GLN A 22 -0.79 -13.44 -10.92
N VAL A 23 -1.60 -13.56 -11.96
CA VAL A 23 -1.14 -13.47 -13.35
C VAL A 23 -0.46 -12.10 -13.54
N PRO A 24 0.80 -12.08 -13.99
CA PRO A 24 1.57 -10.86 -14.11
C PRO A 24 1.00 -9.96 -15.20
N ASP A 25 1.17 -8.67 -15.00
CA ASP A 25 1.05 -7.68 -16.07
C ASP A 25 2.12 -7.95 -17.13
N GLN A 26 2.01 -7.25 -18.24
CA GLN A 26 2.92 -7.39 -19.36
C GLN A 26 3.67 -6.08 -19.54
N LEU A 27 4.98 -6.13 -19.74
CA LEU A 27 5.79 -4.98 -20.09
C LEU A 27 6.42 -5.19 -21.46
N ILE A 28 6.23 -4.22 -22.35
CA ILE A 28 6.91 -4.13 -23.64
C ILE A 28 8.17 -3.31 -23.41
N TYR A 29 9.33 -3.94 -23.56
CA TYR A 29 10.63 -3.28 -23.39
C TYR A 29 11.59 -3.74 -24.48
N ASN A 30 12.21 -2.79 -25.20
CA ASN A 30 13.08 -3.05 -26.36
C ASN A 30 12.46 -4.02 -27.39
N GLY A 31 11.16 -3.85 -27.67
CA GLY A 31 10.40 -4.68 -28.60
C GLY A 31 10.09 -6.10 -28.10
N LYS A 32 10.45 -6.45 -26.86
CA LYS A 32 10.17 -7.74 -26.25
C LYS A 32 9.08 -7.61 -25.20
N LYS A 33 8.26 -8.65 -25.07
CA LYS A 33 7.26 -8.77 -24.01
C LYS A 33 7.85 -9.54 -22.84
N ILE A 34 7.85 -8.93 -21.66
CA ILE A 34 8.32 -9.54 -20.41
C ILE A 34 7.21 -9.46 -19.36
N SER A 35 7.23 -10.39 -18.40
CA SER A 35 6.22 -10.45 -17.34
C SER A 35 6.55 -9.42 -16.27
N LEU A 36 5.60 -8.55 -15.93
CA LEU A 36 5.68 -7.56 -14.85
C LEU A 36 4.95 -8.12 -13.62
N TYR A 37 5.70 -8.37 -12.56
CA TYR A 37 5.19 -9.00 -11.35
C TYR A 37 4.75 -7.93 -10.36
N THR A 38 3.56 -8.13 -9.81
CA THR A 38 3.02 -7.32 -8.71
C THR A 38 2.50 -8.29 -7.68
N GLY A 39 3.21 -8.38 -6.55
CA GLY A 39 2.87 -9.33 -5.49
C GLY A 39 1.83 -8.78 -4.52
N TRP A 40 1.52 -9.57 -3.49
CA TRP A 40 0.64 -9.17 -2.38
C TRP A 40 1.17 -7.98 -1.58
N GLY A 41 2.49 -7.73 -1.63
CA GLY A 41 3.16 -6.74 -0.78
C GLY A 41 3.01 -5.28 -1.22
N HIS A 42 2.55 -5.01 -2.45
CA HIS A 42 2.41 -3.64 -2.93
C HIS A 42 1.34 -3.55 -4.03
N PRO A 43 0.69 -2.39 -4.23
CA PRO A 43 -0.22 -2.21 -5.34
C PRO A 43 0.53 -2.31 -6.68
N SER A 44 -0.17 -2.79 -7.71
CA SER A 44 0.28 -2.63 -9.10
C SER A 44 0.21 -1.16 -9.53
N PRO A 45 0.99 -0.72 -10.55
CA PRO A 45 0.96 0.67 -10.99
C PRO A 45 -0.43 1.17 -11.39
N LEU A 46 -1.30 0.28 -11.91
CA LEU A 46 -2.69 0.62 -12.20
C LEU A 46 -3.55 0.74 -10.94
N GLN A 47 -3.37 -0.13 -9.94
CA GLN A 47 -4.06 0.02 -8.65
C GLN A 47 -3.64 1.31 -7.94
N THR A 48 -2.36 1.68 -8.01
CA THR A 48 -1.83 2.93 -7.47
C THR A 48 -2.58 4.14 -8.04
N TYR A 49 -2.90 4.15 -9.34
CA TYR A 49 -3.70 5.21 -9.97
C TYR A 49 -5.03 5.43 -9.24
N PHE A 50 -5.83 4.37 -9.11
CA PHE A 50 -7.14 4.45 -8.47
C PHE A 50 -7.04 4.81 -6.98
N GLN A 51 -6.05 4.25 -6.27
CA GLN A 51 -5.84 4.52 -4.84
C GLN A 51 -5.43 5.97 -4.56
N GLN A 52 -4.50 6.54 -5.33
CA GLN A 52 -3.99 7.89 -5.10
C GLN A 52 -5.00 8.97 -5.49
N ASN A 53 -5.79 8.72 -6.55
CA ASN A 53 -6.81 9.64 -7.03
C ASN A 53 -8.15 9.50 -6.29
N ASP A 54 -8.24 8.60 -5.31
CA ASP A 54 -9.48 8.30 -4.56
C ASP A 54 -10.64 7.91 -5.47
N ILE A 55 -10.32 7.17 -6.54
CA ILE A 55 -11.29 6.69 -7.53
C ILE A 55 -11.61 5.23 -7.21
N LYS A 56 -12.91 4.90 -7.21
CA LYS A 56 -13.36 3.52 -7.05
C LYS A 56 -12.72 2.61 -8.10
N TYR A 57 -12.03 1.59 -7.62
CA TYR A 57 -11.40 0.60 -8.48
C TYR A 57 -12.45 -0.19 -9.30
N PRO A 58 -12.42 -0.13 -10.65
CA PRO A 58 -13.53 -0.61 -11.48
C PRO A 58 -13.49 -2.11 -11.77
N PHE A 59 -12.43 -2.81 -11.35
CA PHE A 59 -12.25 -4.24 -11.65
C PHE A 59 -12.61 -5.11 -10.46
N THR A 60 -13.13 -6.30 -10.76
CA THR A 60 -13.46 -7.33 -9.77
C THR A 60 -12.63 -8.57 -10.01
N MET A 61 -12.28 -9.28 -8.95
CA MET A 61 -11.61 -10.58 -9.02
C MET A 61 -12.29 -11.51 -10.05
N LEU A 62 -11.50 -12.06 -10.98
CA LEU A 62 -11.98 -12.95 -12.03
C LEU A 62 -11.71 -14.43 -11.71
N SER A 63 -10.62 -14.70 -11.01
CA SER A 63 -10.24 -16.05 -10.55
C SER A 63 -9.21 -15.94 -9.41
N THR A 64 -8.86 -17.05 -8.77
CA THR A 64 -7.77 -17.09 -7.77
C THR A 64 -6.41 -16.72 -8.38
N ALA A 65 -6.22 -16.97 -9.68
CA ALA A 65 -5.04 -16.54 -10.44
C ALA A 65 -5.13 -15.07 -10.91
N ASN A 66 -6.29 -14.44 -10.86
CA ASN A 66 -6.47 -13.04 -11.25
C ASN A 66 -7.40 -12.32 -10.28
N TYR A 67 -6.90 -12.10 -9.06
CA TYR A 67 -7.62 -11.40 -8.01
C TYR A 67 -7.67 -9.89 -8.23
N ARG A 68 -6.76 -9.31 -9.03
CA ARG A 68 -6.83 -7.89 -9.43
C ARG A 68 -7.95 -7.61 -10.43
N GLY A 69 -8.41 -8.62 -11.16
CA GLY A 69 -9.50 -8.48 -12.13
C GLY A 69 -9.09 -7.92 -13.50
N HIS A 70 -7.80 -7.66 -13.72
CA HIS A 70 -7.25 -7.17 -14.98
C HIS A 70 -5.83 -7.69 -15.19
N ILE A 71 -5.34 -7.56 -16.42
CA ILE A 71 -3.92 -7.69 -16.78
C ILE A 71 -3.56 -6.45 -17.62
N ALA A 72 -2.71 -5.58 -17.10
CA ALA A 72 -2.29 -4.38 -17.81
C ALA A 72 -1.10 -4.70 -18.73
N THR A 73 -1.07 -4.06 -19.89
CA THR A 73 0.10 -4.04 -20.77
C THR A 73 0.72 -2.64 -20.73
N TRP A 74 1.95 -2.59 -20.29
CA TRP A 74 2.78 -1.41 -20.17
C TRP A 74 3.85 -1.38 -21.26
N GLU A 75 4.44 -0.22 -21.50
CA GLU A 75 5.58 -0.02 -22.40
C GLU A 75 6.59 0.89 -21.72
N ILE A 76 7.88 0.52 -21.76
CA ILE A 76 8.96 1.47 -21.49
C ILE A 76 9.55 1.87 -22.83
N LYS A 77 9.45 3.17 -23.14
CA LYS A 77 9.97 3.77 -24.36
C LYS A 77 10.48 5.17 -24.09
N ASP A 78 11.67 5.48 -24.59
CA ASP A 78 12.32 6.80 -24.41
C ASP A 78 12.36 7.24 -22.94
N ASN A 79 12.72 6.31 -22.05
CA ASN A 79 12.72 6.44 -20.58
C ASN A 79 11.36 6.79 -19.95
N LYS A 80 10.25 6.59 -20.67
CA LYS A 80 8.90 6.81 -20.14
C LYS A 80 8.20 5.49 -19.91
N PHE A 81 7.52 5.37 -18.77
CA PHE A 81 6.67 4.25 -18.40
C PHE A 81 5.22 4.56 -18.78
N LEU A 82 4.70 3.80 -19.74
CA LEU A 82 3.44 4.08 -20.43
C LEU A 82 2.44 2.97 -20.22
N LEU A 83 1.20 3.31 -19.93
CA LEU A 83 0.08 2.38 -19.98
C LEU A 83 -0.43 2.29 -21.42
N ASN A 84 -0.42 1.08 -21.99
CA ASN A 84 -0.87 0.84 -23.37
C ASN A 84 -2.29 0.29 -23.41
N GLU A 85 -2.55 -0.80 -22.68
CA GLU A 85 -3.81 -1.56 -22.76
C GLU A 85 -4.15 -2.23 -21.43
N ILE A 86 -5.43 -2.48 -21.21
CA ILE A 86 -5.94 -3.20 -20.04
C ILE A 86 -6.80 -4.36 -20.55
N LYS A 87 -6.39 -5.59 -20.25
CA LYS A 87 -7.16 -6.79 -20.54
C LYS A 87 -8.05 -7.15 -19.36
N VAL A 88 -9.35 -7.32 -19.62
CA VAL A 88 -10.34 -7.82 -18.65
C VAL A 88 -11.08 -8.98 -19.30
N ARG A 89 -10.96 -10.18 -18.71
CA ARG A 89 -11.40 -11.43 -19.34
C ARG A 89 -10.77 -11.57 -20.73
N ASP A 90 -11.56 -11.66 -21.78
CA ASP A 90 -11.11 -11.82 -23.17
C ASP A 90 -11.06 -10.50 -23.94
N ASP A 91 -11.55 -9.41 -23.34
CA ASP A 91 -11.59 -8.09 -23.97
C ASP A 91 -10.33 -7.27 -23.64
N ILE A 92 -9.92 -6.45 -24.61
CA ILE A 92 -8.79 -5.52 -24.48
C ILE A 92 -9.33 -4.10 -24.63
N TYR A 93 -9.03 -3.26 -23.64
CA TYR A 93 -9.49 -1.88 -23.56
C TYR A 93 -8.30 -0.91 -23.58
N LYS A 94 -8.49 0.26 -24.17
CA LYS A 94 -7.58 1.40 -24.01
C LYS A 94 -7.82 2.10 -22.66
N PRO A 95 -6.80 2.79 -22.09
CA PRO A 95 -6.92 3.46 -20.79
C PRO A 95 -8.11 4.43 -20.69
N GLU A 96 -8.41 5.10 -21.79
CA GLU A 96 -9.56 6.01 -21.97
C GLU A 96 -10.90 5.41 -21.55
N LYS A 97 -11.09 4.08 -21.71
CA LYS A 97 -12.33 3.39 -21.31
C LYS A 97 -12.63 3.50 -19.81
N TYR A 98 -11.59 3.68 -19.00
CA TYR A 98 -11.66 3.77 -17.55
C TYR A 98 -11.30 5.18 -17.06
N ASP A 99 -11.34 6.18 -17.95
CA ASP A 99 -10.98 7.58 -17.67
C ASP A 99 -9.58 7.77 -17.09
N ILE A 100 -8.65 6.85 -17.38
CA ILE A 100 -7.27 6.93 -16.88
C ILE A 100 -6.50 7.97 -17.68
N LYS A 101 -5.94 8.95 -16.97
CA LYS A 101 -5.19 10.07 -17.53
C LYS A 101 -3.86 10.28 -16.81
N SER A 102 -2.91 10.83 -17.53
CA SER A 102 -1.65 11.35 -17.00
C SER A 102 -1.93 12.61 -16.17
N ILE A 103 -1.20 12.82 -15.08
CA ILE A 103 -1.24 14.03 -14.23
C ILE A 103 -0.79 15.26 -15.03
N SER A 104 0.22 15.10 -15.89
CA SER A 104 0.70 16.15 -16.80
C SER A 104 -0.18 16.32 -18.04
N ASP A 105 -1.31 15.60 -18.14
CA ASP A 105 -2.18 15.52 -19.32
C ASP A 105 -1.42 15.12 -20.61
N THR A 106 -0.33 14.37 -20.46
CA THR A 106 0.47 13.91 -21.61
C THR A 106 -0.23 12.75 -22.30
N ILE A 107 -0.92 13.05 -23.41
CA ILE A 107 -1.47 12.02 -24.32
C ILE A 107 -0.41 11.66 -25.35
N ILE A 108 -0.07 10.38 -25.41
CA ILE A 108 0.93 9.85 -26.34
C ILE A 108 0.22 9.19 -27.53
N PRO A 109 0.74 9.33 -28.77
CA PRO A 109 0.14 8.72 -29.95
C PRO A 109 -0.23 7.25 -29.76
N GLY A 110 -1.40 6.85 -30.22
CA GLY A 110 -1.92 5.48 -30.11
C GLY A 110 -2.75 5.20 -28.86
N GLY A 111 -3.19 6.23 -28.13
CA GLY A 111 -4.01 6.09 -26.92
C GLY A 111 -3.22 5.59 -25.70
N ARG A 112 -1.90 5.80 -25.73
CA ARG A 112 -1.00 5.47 -24.61
C ARG A 112 -0.99 6.63 -23.62
N VAL A 113 -0.91 6.29 -22.34
CA VAL A 113 -0.92 7.27 -21.25
C VAL A 113 0.39 7.19 -20.48
N LEU A 114 1.05 8.34 -20.27
CA LEU A 114 2.20 8.42 -19.39
C LEU A 114 1.77 8.13 -17.95
N ALA A 115 2.45 7.18 -17.29
CA ALA A 115 2.14 6.78 -15.92
C ALA A 115 2.82 7.69 -14.88
N ASP A 116 2.66 9.00 -15.01
CA ASP A 116 3.31 10.01 -14.17
C ASP A 116 2.74 10.12 -12.74
N TRP A 117 1.67 9.40 -12.44
CA TRP A 117 1.24 9.12 -11.08
C TRP A 117 2.14 8.10 -10.37
N PHE A 118 2.87 7.27 -11.11
CA PHE A 118 3.60 6.14 -10.54
C PHE A 118 5.06 6.50 -10.21
N SER A 119 5.44 6.23 -8.95
CA SER A 119 6.84 6.17 -8.51
C SER A 119 7.03 4.88 -7.71
N GLY A 120 8.10 4.14 -7.99
CA GLY A 120 8.35 2.84 -7.38
C GLY A 120 9.33 1.99 -8.17
N VAL A 121 9.45 0.71 -7.80
CA VAL A 121 10.29 -0.25 -8.52
C VAL A 121 9.41 -1.28 -9.22
N LEU A 122 9.65 -1.49 -10.51
CA LEU A 122 9.02 -2.55 -11.29
C LEU A 122 9.94 -3.77 -11.30
N GLN A 123 9.43 -4.92 -10.86
CA GLN A 123 10.10 -6.20 -11.03
C GLN A 123 9.52 -6.93 -12.22
N CYS A 124 10.33 -7.17 -13.24
CA CYS A 124 9.95 -7.93 -14.42
C CYS A 124 10.86 -9.13 -14.62
N SER A 125 10.40 -10.16 -15.33
CA SER A 125 11.27 -11.28 -15.66
C SER A 125 10.94 -11.93 -17.00
N THR A 126 11.95 -12.66 -17.47
CA THR A 126 11.84 -13.71 -18.48
C THR A 126 12.29 -15.01 -17.82
N GLU A 127 12.25 -16.13 -18.56
CA GLU A 127 12.79 -17.41 -18.07
C GLU A 127 14.27 -17.35 -17.63
N LYS A 128 15.06 -16.38 -18.13
CA LYS A 128 16.53 -16.36 -17.96
C LYS A 128 17.05 -15.27 -17.04
N GLN A 129 16.33 -14.15 -16.90
CA GLN A 129 16.83 -12.97 -16.20
C GLN A 129 15.69 -12.11 -15.65
N SER A 130 16.01 -11.41 -14.57
CA SER A 130 15.13 -10.42 -13.94
C SER A 130 15.55 -9.02 -14.34
N TYR A 131 14.56 -8.15 -14.55
CA TYR A 131 14.72 -6.75 -14.86
C TYR A 131 14.10 -5.94 -13.73
N TYR A 132 14.81 -4.92 -13.28
CA TYR A 132 14.31 -3.98 -12.30
C TYR A 132 14.38 -2.59 -12.88
N PHE A 133 13.24 -1.89 -12.88
CA PHE A 133 13.15 -0.51 -13.34
C PHE A 133 12.79 0.37 -12.16
N TYR A 134 13.65 1.33 -11.84
CA TYR A 134 13.31 2.36 -10.86
C TYR A 134 12.61 3.51 -11.58
N ILE A 135 11.36 3.77 -11.21
CA ILE A 135 10.50 4.78 -11.81
C ILE A 135 10.25 5.93 -10.81
N ARG A 136 10.37 7.18 -11.28
CA ARG A 136 9.88 8.37 -10.58
C ARG A 136 8.97 9.16 -11.50
N TYR A 137 7.73 9.38 -11.07
CA TYR A 137 6.72 10.13 -11.82
C TYR A 137 6.64 9.71 -13.29
N GLY A 138 6.59 8.39 -13.53
CA GLY A 138 6.51 7.82 -14.87
C GLY A 138 7.81 7.84 -15.69
N GLU A 139 8.91 8.36 -15.17
CA GLU A 139 10.23 8.33 -15.81
C GLU A 139 11.12 7.22 -15.24
N VAL A 140 11.81 6.50 -16.13
CA VAL A 140 12.82 5.50 -15.77
C VAL A 140 14.09 6.20 -15.35
N ILE A 141 14.44 6.09 -14.07
CA ILE A 141 15.62 6.71 -13.46
C ILE A 141 16.83 5.78 -13.51
N ASP A 142 16.62 4.49 -13.25
CA ASP A 142 17.66 3.46 -13.36
C ASP A 142 17.05 2.14 -13.80
N GLU A 143 17.87 1.31 -14.44
CA GLU A 143 17.51 -0.03 -14.89
C GLU A 143 18.64 -0.99 -14.53
N GLN A 144 18.28 -2.14 -13.95
CA GLN A 144 19.22 -3.23 -13.71
C GLN A 144 18.69 -4.55 -14.27
N VAL A 145 19.57 -5.27 -14.97
CA VAL A 145 19.35 -6.66 -15.35
C VAL A 145 20.17 -7.54 -14.41
N ILE A 146 19.49 -8.48 -13.74
CA ILE A 146 20.07 -9.32 -12.70
C ILE A 146 19.85 -10.79 -13.08
N THR A 147 20.95 -11.51 -13.23
CA THR A 147 20.98 -12.95 -13.52
C THR A 147 21.09 -13.78 -12.24
N GLU A 148 20.83 -15.08 -12.32
CA GLU A 148 21.05 -16.01 -11.19
C GLU A 148 22.50 -15.95 -10.65
N LYS A 149 23.49 -15.76 -11.55
CA LYS A 149 24.89 -15.60 -11.16
C LYS A 149 25.13 -14.31 -10.40
N ASP A 150 24.45 -13.22 -10.78
CA ASP A 150 24.54 -11.96 -10.05
C ASP A 150 23.98 -12.13 -8.63
N PHE A 151 22.80 -12.75 -8.48
CA PHE A 151 22.22 -13.02 -7.15
C PHE A 151 23.19 -13.77 -6.23
N LYS A 152 23.83 -14.83 -6.71
CA LYS A 152 24.82 -15.60 -5.93
C LYS A 152 26.01 -14.76 -5.48
N LYS A 153 26.46 -13.82 -6.30
CA LYS A 153 27.54 -12.90 -5.93
C LYS A 153 27.08 -11.86 -4.92
N ILE A 154 25.90 -11.30 -5.13
CA ILE A 154 25.27 -10.27 -4.28
C ILE A 154 25.08 -10.79 -2.85
N GLN A 155 24.76 -12.08 -2.67
CA GLN A 155 24.63 -12.69 -1.34
C GLN A 155 25.90 -12.60 -0.47
N ASN A 156 27.07 -12.39 -1.09
CA ASN A 156 28.34 -12.26 -0.38
C ASN A 156 28.79 -10.80 -0.21
N LEU A 157 27.99 -9.83 -0.69
CA LEU A 157 28.28 -8.42 -0.53
C LEU A 157 27.79 -7.89 0.82
N SER A 158 28.44 -6.82 1.27
CA SER A 158 27.92 -5.97 2.34
C SER A 158 27.59 -4.58 1.79
N GLU A 159 26.74 -3.83 2.49
CA GLU A 159 26.39 -2.43 2.14
C GLU A 159 27.62 -1.51 2.00
N LYS A 160 28.76 -1.89 2.60
CA LYS A 160 30.01 -1.12 2.58
C LYS A 160 31.01 -1.56 1.51
N ASP A 161 30.66 -2.54 0.67
CA ASP A 161 31.54 -2.99 -0.39
C ASP A 161 31.69 -1.90 -1.47
N THR A 162 32.93 -1.61 -1.84
CA THR A 162 33.31 -0.59 -2.84
C THR A 162 34.11 -1.18 -4.00
N THR A 163 34.35 -2.49 -3.99
CA THR A 163 35.28 -3.16 -4.91
C THR A 163 34.68 -3.42 -6.29
N ASN A 164 33.36 -3.53 -6.40
CA ASN A 164 32.66 -3.79 -7.65
C ASN A 164 31.43 -2.90 -7.82
N HIS A 165 31.62 -1.74 -8.47
CA HIS A 165 30.57 -0.77 -8.69
C HIS A 165 29.36 -1.31 -9.47
N GLU A 166 29.55 -2.18 -10.46
CA GLU A 166 28.41 -2.75 -11.22
C GLU A 166 27.55 -3.64 -10.32
N LEU A 167 28.20 -4.51 -9.54
CA LEU A 167 27.49 -5.41 -8.64
C LEU A 167 26.80 -4.65 -7.50
N MET A 168 27.42 -3.56 -7.03
CA MET A 168 26.81 -2.68 -6.04
C MET A 168 25.58 -1.95 -6.57
N ARG A 169 25.55 -1.52 -7.84
CA ARG A 169 24.33 -0.96 -8.45
C ARG A 169 23.18 -1.97 -8.46
N LYS A 170 23.46 -3.23 -8.80
CA LYS A 170 22.47 -4.33 -8.76
C LYS A 170 22.00 -4.58 -7.32
N TYR A 171 22.93 -4.60 -6.35
CA TYR A 171 22.60 -4.72 -4.93
C TYR A 171 21.67 -3.57 -4.47
N SER A 172 22.01 -2.32 -4.79
CA SER A 172 21.22 -1.15 -4.42
C SER A 172 19.81 -1.19 -5.03
N MET A 173 19.67 -1.66 -6.27
CA MET A 173 18.35 -1.83 -6.91
C MET A 173 17.50 -2.90 -6.21
N LEU A 174 18.10 -4.03 -5.81
CA LEU A 174 17.39 -5.05 -5.04
C LEU A 174 16.97 -4.53 -3.65
N TYR A 175 17.84 -3.77 -3.00
CA TYR A 175 17.55 -3.14 -1.72
C TYR A 175 16.41 -2.11 -1.84
N LEU A 176 16.45 -1.25 -2.86
CA LEU A 176 15.38 -0.30 -3.19
C LEU A 176 14.05 -1.01 -3.43
N ASN A 177 14.06 -2.11 -4.20
CA ASN A 177 12.87 -2.92 -4.44
C ASN A 177 12.32 -3.52 -3.14
N GLN A 178 13.18 -4.04 -2.27
CA GLN A 178 12.78 -4.60 -0.99
C GLN A 178 12.17 -3.53 -0.07
N ASN A 179 12.77 -2.34 -0.03
CA ASN A 179 12.22 -1.20 0.70
C ASN A 179 10.85 -0.78 0.15
N TYR A 180 10.69 -0.73 -1.17
CA TYR A 180 9.42 -0.42 -1.83
C TYR A 180 8.32 -1.41 -1.44
N ILE A 181 8.60 -2.71 -1.55
CA ILE A 181 7.66 -3.77 -1.15
C ILE A 181 7.34 -3.66 0.35
N SER A 182 8.35 -3.53 1.19
CA SER A 182 8.19 -3.43 2.65
C SER A 182 7.35 -2.21 3.05
N TYR A 183 7.60 -1.05 2.44
CA TYR A 183 6.88 0.18 2.70
C TYR A 183 5.38 -0.03 2.45
N TYR A 184 4.99 -0.45 1.25
CA TYR A 184 3.56 -0.66 0.95
C TYR A 184 2.93 -1.80 1.73
N PHE A 185 3.69 -2.87 2.03
CA PHE A 185 3.20 -3.98 2.83
C PHE A 185 2.82 -3.53 4.25
N ARG A 186 3.57 -2.58 4.80
CA ARG A 186 3.32 -2.04 6.15
C ARG A 186 2.34 -0.89 6.18
N LEU A 187 2.11 -0.23 5.05
CA LEU A 187 1.20 0.92 4.90
C LEU A 187 -0.27 0.57 5.12
N SER A 188 -0.64 -0.71 5.15
CA SER A 188 -1.97 -1.16 5.56
C SER A 188 -2.16 -1.18 7.07
N SER A 189 -1.12 -0.91 7.85
CA SER A 189 -1.21 -0.82 9.31
C SER A 189 -1.97 0.45 9.70
N GLU A 190 -2.91 0.30 10.63
CA GLU A 190 -3.69 1.42 11.14
C GLU A 190 -2.93 2.13 12.27
N ASP A 191 -2.98 3.46 12.25
CA ASP A 191 -2.46 4.27 13.34
C ASP A 191 -3.34 4.12 14.60
N LYS A 192 -2.81 4.50 15.75
CA LYS A 192 -3.54 4.47 17.02
C LYS A 192 -4.01 5.86 17.39
N ILE A 193 -5.22 5.99 17.92
CA ILE A 193 -5.74 7.28 18.41
C ILE A 193 -6.41 7.11 19.77
N SER A 194 -6.23 8.07 20.67
CA SER A 194 -6.96 8.17 21.93
C SER A 194 -7.73 9.48 22.07
N ASN A 195 -8.90 9.43 22.71
CA ASN A 195 -9.73 10.58 23.07
C ASN A 195 -10.23 10.36 24.51
N GLY A 196 -9.56 10.98 25.49
CA GLY A 196 -9.76 10.68 26.90
C GLY A 196 -9.47 9.20 27.22
N ASP A 197 -10.44 8.53 27.85
CA ASP A 197 -10.33 7.10 28.21
C ASP A 197 -10.61 6.15 27.02
N LYS A 198 -11.08 6.67 25.88
CA LYS A 198 -11.32 5.88 24.67
C LYS A 198 -10.05 5.79 23.85
N SER A 199 -9.70 4.59 23.40
CA SER A 199 -8.64 4.37 22.41
C SER A 199 -9.17 3.52 21.25
N GLY A 200 -8.50 3.60 20.11
CA GLY A 200 -8.90 2.87 18.92
C GLY A 200 -7.88 2.97 17.79
N ARG A 201 -8.26 2.40 16.66
CA ARG A 201 -7.50 2.43 15.41
C ARG A 201 -8.02 3.54 14.53
N PHE A 202 -7.13 4.41 14.09
CA PHE A 202 -7.46 5.57 13.26
C PHE A 202 -7.48 5.15 11.79
N ILE A 203 -8.69 4.96 11.27
CA ILE A 203 -8.90 4.42 9.94
C ILE A 203 -8.93 5.55 8.93
N THR A 204 -8.14 5.39 7.88
CA THR A 204 -8.17 6.24 6.69
C THR A 204 -8.29 5.38 5.44
N ARG A 205 -8.25 6.00 4.26
CA ARG A 205 -8.22 5.28 2.99
C ARG A 205 -7.04 4.30 2.94
N LYS A 206 -7.25 3.15 2.31
CA LYS A 206 -6.24 2.08 2.23
C LYS A 206 -4.94 2.62 1.63
N GLY A 207 -3.82 2.34 2.31
CA GLY A 207 -2.50 2.79 1.88
C GLY A 207 -2.16 4.22 2.32
N PHE A 208 -2.91 4.81 3.26
CA PHE A 208 -2.58 6.11 3.81
C PHE A 208 -2.63 6.10 5.34
N SER A 209 -1.72 6.87 5.95
CA SER A 209 -1.78 7.30 7.35
C SER A 209 -2.09 8.80 7.36
N PRO A 210 -2.80 9.34 8.36
CA PRO A 210 -3.10 10.76 8.44
C PRO A 210 -1.86 11.68 8.42
N ILE A 211 -0.67 11.19 8.83
CA ILE A 211 0.56 11.98 8.76
C ILE A 211 0.99 12.24 7.32
N LEU A 212 0.66 11.34 6.38
CA LEU A 212 0.99 11.53 4.97
C LEU A 212 0.23 12.72 4.37
N GLY A 213 -0.90 13.11 4.96
CA GLY A 213 -1.62 14.33 4.58
C GLY A 213 -0.76 15.59 4.71
N TYR A 214 0.13 15.65 5.71
CA TYR A 214 1.10 16.74 5.86
C TYR A 214 2.06 16.83 4.68
N PHE A 215 2.39 15.69 4.08
CA PHE A 215 3.23 15.58 2.88
C PHE A 215 2.40 15.61 1.58
N GLY A 216 1.17 16.11 1.65
CA GLY A 216 0.27 16.20 0.49
C GLY A 216 -0.15 14.83 -0.07
N ASN A 217 -0.09 13.78 0.76
CA ASN A 217 -0.32 12.39 0.37
C ASN A 217 0.60 11.89 -0.76
N ASP A 218 1.74 12.54 -0.96
CA ASP A 218 2.77 12.13 -1.90
C ASP A 218 3.82 11.29 -1.15
N HIS A 219 3.84 9.98 -1.41
CA HIS A 219 4.78 9.08 -0.76
C HIS A 219 6.25 9.43 -1.06
N MET A 220 6.54 10.14 -2.16
CA MET A 220 7.89 10.61 -2.46
C MET A 220 8.32 11.78 -1.56
N LYS A 221 7.38 12.51 -0.95
CA LYS A 221 7.66 13.58 0.01
C LYS A 221 7.79 13.07 1.44
N TRP A 222 7.39 11.84 1.73
CA TRP A 222 7.64 11.20 3.02
C TRP A 222 9.14 10.94 3.20
N PRO A 223 9.82 11.51 4.21
CA PRO A 223 11.29 11.44 4.33
C PRO A 223 11.85 10.03 4.54
N TYR A 224 11.01 9.11 5.02
CA TYR A 224 11.37 7.72 5.31
C TYR A 224 10.69 6.75 4.31
N ASN A 225 10.47 7.20 3.08
CA ASN A 225 10.00 6.34 2.00
C ASN A 225 11.09 5.34 1.55
N TRP A 226 10.79 4.58 0.50
CA TRP A 226 11.69 3.52 0.02
C TRP A 226 13.03 4.01 -0.56
N GLU A 227 13.16 5.27 -0.97
CA GLU A 227 14.42 5.88 -1.41
C GLU A 227 15.39 6.12 -0.23
N ASN A 228 14.93 6.05 1.02
CA ASN A 228 15.79 6.24 2.18
C ASN A 228 16.51 4.93 2.54
N PHE A 229 17.76 4.81 2.08
CA PHE A 229 18.60 3.63 2.33
C PHE A 229 19.05 3.49 3.79
N GLU A 230 19.06 4.58 4.56
CA GLU A 230 19.45 4.54 5.98
C GLU A 230 18.27 4.12 6.88
N LYS A 231 17.08 4.64 6.58
CA LYS A 231 15.87 4.44 7.40
C LYS A 231 14.61 4.56 6.54
N SER A 232 14.10 3.43 6.07
CA SER A 232 12.83 3.32 5.31
C SER A 232 11.76 2.59 6.12
N GLY A 233 10.53 3.11 6.09
CA GLY A 233 9.38 2.43 6.67
C GLY A 233 8.05 3.17 6.51
N ALA A 234 6.96 2.41 6.60
CA ALA A 234 5.61 2.98 6.61
C ALA A 234 5.31 3.67 7.96
N PRO A 235 4.54 4.76 7.97
CA PRO A 235 4.14 5.41 9.21
C PRO A 235 3.34 4.47 10.13
N ASP A 236 3.56 4.60 11.43
CA ASP A 236 2.84 3.92 12.51
C ASP A 236 2.74 4.86 13.71
N CYS A 237 1.76 5.75 13.63
CA CYS A 237 1.66 6.92 14.49
C CYS A 237 0.73 6.69 15.67
N ILE A 238 0.95 7.47 16.73
CA ILE A 238 0.04 7.60 17.86
C ILE A 238 -0.51 9.02 17.87
N TRP A 239 -1.83 9.12 17.85
CA TRP A 239 -2.60 10.36 17.85
C TRP A 239 -3.36 10.50 19.17
N THR A 240 -3.61 11.74 19.58
CA THR A 240 -4.41 12.04 20.77
C THR A 240 -5.35 13.20 20.50
N VAL A 241 -6.57 13.14 21.02
CA VAL A 241 -7.54 14.22 21.00
C VAL A 241 -7.60 14.87 22.38
N GLU A 242 -7.39 16.18 22.43
CA GLU A 242 -7.44 16.97 23.66
C GLU A 242 -8.26 18.24 23.43
N LYS A 243 -9.31 18.48 24.22
CA LYS A 243 -10.18 19.66 24.08
C LYS A 243 -10.61 19.89 22.61
N ASN A 244 -11.06 18.83 21.95
CA ASN A 244 -11.49 18.81 20.54
C ASN A 244 -10.38 19.13 19.53
N LYS A 245 -9.10 19.10 19.91
CA LYS A 245 -7.96 19.26 19.00
C LYS A 245 -7.25 17.93 18.83
N VAL A 246 -6.90 17.60 17.59
CA VAL A 246 -6.15 16.40 17.25
C VAL A 246 -4.66 16.71 17.23
N TYR A 247 -3.88 15.87 17.90
CA TYR A 247 -2.44 15.99 18.01
C TYR A 247 -1.77 14.69 17.59
N LEU A 248 -0.63 14.82 16.90
CA LEU A 248 0.31 13.74 16.67
C LEU A 248 1.28 13.66 17.86
N ALA A 249 1.27 12.54 18.57
CA ALA A 249 2.05 12.34 19.80
C ALA A 249 3.30 11.48 19.60
N GLN A 250 3.31 10.58 18.62
CA GLN A 250 4.47 9.76 18.29
C GLN A 250 4.45 9.35 16.82
N VAL A 251 5.64 9.28 16.21
CA VAL A 251 5.84 8.68 14.89
C VAL A 251 6.72 7.44 15.03
N GLY A 252 6.18 6.31 14.57
CA GLY A 252 6.94 5.09 14.34
C GLY A 252 7.07 4.78 12.84
N LEU A 253 8.05 3.96 12.50
CA LEU A 253 8.24 3.38 11.18
C LEU A 253 8.14 1.87 11.29
N ARG A 254 7.26 1.25 10.51
CA ARG A 254 7.21 -0.21 10.35
C ARG A 254 7.93 -0.62 9.08
N THR A 255 8.75 -1.65 9.18
CA THR A 255 9.46 -2.24 8.03
C THR A 255 9.51 -3.78 8.10
N GLY A 256 10.10 -4.39 7.08
CA GLY A 256 10.12 -5.81 6.83
C GLY A 256 8.79 -6.36 6.29
N THR A 257 8.86 -7.56 5.72
CA THR A 257 7.72 -8.31 5.19
C THR A 257 7.35 -9.53 6.05
N GLY A 258 7.93 -9.63 7.25
CA GLY A 258 7.62 -10.70 8.21
C GLY A 258 6.21 -10.56 8.79
N PHE A 259 5.45 -11.64 8.81
CA PHE A 259 4.10 -11.65 9.40
C PHE A 259 4.12 -11.63 10.93
N TYR A 260 5.07 -12.32 11.53
CA TYR A 260 5.14 -12.54 12.99
C TYR A 260 6.01 -11.52 13.72
N GLU A 261 7.00 -10.96 13.04
CA GLU A 261 7.90 -9.97 13.60
C GLU A 261 7.85 -8.71 12.73
N VAL A 262 7.48 -7.61 13.38
CA VAL A 262 7.43 -6.28 12.77
C VAL A 262 8.58 -5.46 13.33
N THR A 263 9.55 -5.13 12.48
CA THR A 263 10.59 -4.19 12.87
C THR A 263 10.00 -2.79 12.96
N ARG A 264 10.16 -2.15 14.12
CA ARG A 264 9.68 -0.80 14.40
C ARG A 264 10.83 0.11 14.80
N PHE A 265 10.87 1.31 14.24
CA PHE A 265 11.76 2.39 14.67
C PHE A 265 10.97 3.59 15.12
N GLU A 266 11.44 4.31 16.13
CA GLU A 266 10.86 5.60 16.49
C GLU A 266 11.52 6.72 15.69
N VAL A 267 10.72 7.74 15.37
CA VAL A 267 11.17 8.98 14.74
C VAL A 267 10.84 10.12 15.70
N PRO A 268 11.85 10.87 16.16
CA PRO A 268 11.64 12.08 16.93
C PRO A 268 10.75 13.08 16.17
N LEU A 269 9.78 13.68 16.86
CA LEU A 269 8.86 14.63 16.22
C LEU A 269 9.56 15.88 15.70
N ASP A 270 10.64 16.31 16.34
CA ASP A 270 11.46 17.46 15.94
C ASP A 270 12.30 17.22 14.68
N GLU A 271 12.58 15.97 14.32
CA GLU A 271 13.16 15.65 13.00
C GLU A 271 12.17 15.96 11.85
N LEU A 272 10.87 15.74 12.08
CA LEU A 272 9.82 15.94 11.08
C LEU A 272 9.17 17.33 11.15
N PHE A 273 9.07 17.89 12.35
CA PHE A 273 8.36 19.12 12.67
C PHE A 273 9.28 20.03 13.50
N PRO A 274 10.30 20.65 12.89
CA PRO A 274 11.26 21.49 13.61
C PRO A 274 10.61 22.73 14.25
N THR A 275 9.41 23.10 13.78
CA THR A 275 8.56 24.16 14.35
C THR A 275 7.17 23.60 14.63
N GLY A 276 6.48 24.12 15.66
CA GLY A 276 5.09 23.75 15.94
C GLY A 276 4.90 22.58 16.91
N ILE A 277 5.95 22.20 17.64
CA ILE A 277 5.84 21.24 18.76
C ILE A 277 5.31 21.98 19.99
N ASP A 278 4.16 21.52 20.49
CA ASP A 278 3.56 21.94 21.74
C ASP A 278 3.62 20.77 22.72
N ASN A 279 4.35 20.92 23.82
CA ASN A 279 4.43 19.90 24.89
C ASN A 279 4.72 18.47 24.38
N ILE A 280 5.68 18.32 23.45
CA ILE A 280 6.11 17.03 22.87
C ILE A 280 5.03 16.39 21.94
N LYS A 281 4.10 17.19 21.43
CA LYS A 281 3.12 16.79 20.41
C LYS A 281 3.04 17.82 19.31
N VAL A 282 2.50 17.45 18.15
CA VAL A 282 2.31 18.36 17.02
C VAL A 282 0.81 18.52 16.78
N TYR A 283 0.33 19.76 16.78
CA TYR A 283 -1.06 20.04 16.44
C TYR A 283 -1.31 19.72 14.96
N ALA A 284 -2.29 18.87 14.69
CA ALA A 284 -2.50 18.29 13.37
C ALA A 284 -3.40 19.17 12.49
N ASP A 285 -2.98 20.42 12.26
CA ASP A 285 -3.76 21.43 11.52
C ASP A 285 -3.95 21.09 10.03
N TRP A 286 -3.22 20.13 9.50
CA TRP A 286 -3.40 19.60 8.15
C TRP A 286 -4.56 18.60 8.03
N LEU A 287 -5.09 18.08 9.15
CA LEU A 287 -6.21 17.13 9.11
C LEU A 287 -7.52 17.85 8.82
N THR A 288 -8.08 17.58 7.64
CA THR A 288 -9.42 18.03 7.24
C THR A 288 -10.12 16.91 6.48
N GLY A 289 -11.31 16.53 6.94
CA GLY A 289 -12.11 15.48 6.33
C GLY A 289 -12.95 14.70 7.34
N ILE A 290 -13.54 13.61 6.85
CA ILE A 290 -14.24 12.62 7.67
C ILE A 290 -13.31 11.43 7.89
N TYR A 291 -13.24 10.97 9.14
CA TYR A 291 -12.44 9.82 9.53
C TYR A 291 -13.25 8.87 10.40
N MET A 292 -12.78 7.63 10.50
CA MET A 292 -13.36 6.63 11.39
C MET A 292 -12.34 6.21 12.45
N ILE A 293 -12.81 6.00 13.67
CA ILE A 293 -12.04 5.42 14.76
C ILE A 293 -12.70 4.11 15.13
N GLN A 294 -12.00 3.00 14.97
CA GLN A 294 -12.47 1.68 15.39
C GLN A 294 -12.05 1.41 16.82
N HIS A 295 -13.02 1.20 17.70
CA HIS A 295 -12.81 0.87 19.11
C HIS A 295 -13.02 -0.62 19.31
N GLY A 296 -12.17 -1.24 20.12
CA GLY A 296 -12.19 -2.67 20.32
C GLY A 296 -10.96 -3.16 21.07
N GLU A 297 -10.78 -4.46 21.10
CA GLU A 297 -9.67 -5.13 21.78
C GLU A 297 -9.09 -6.26 20.94
N GLU A 298 -7.80 -6.53 21.12
CA GLU A 298 -7.15 -7.70 20.54
C GLU A 298 -7.68 -8.94 21.27
N LYS A 299 -8.31 -9.87 20.53
CA LYS A 299 -8.74 -11.17 21.05
C LYS A 299 -7.99 -12.27 20.33
N GLU A 300 -7.61 -13.31 21.05
CA GLU A 300 -7.06 -14.50 20.43
C GLU A 300 -8.11 -15.14 19.52
N ASP A 301 -7.70 -15.50 18.30
CA ASP A 301 -8.52 -16.20 17.34
C ASP A 301 -8.80 -17.61 17.88
N THR A 302 -10.08 -17.92 18.08
CA THR A 302 -10.52 -19.19 18.64
C THR A 302 -10.25 -20.39 17.72
N LEU A 303 -10.05 -20.14 16.42
CA LEU A 303 -9.73 -21.13 15.40
C LEU A 303 -8.22 -21.22 15.12
N LEU A 304 -7.45 -20.18 15.46
CA LEU A 304 -6.00 -20.10 15.23
C LEU A 304 -5.26 -19.66 16.51
N PRO A 305 -5.01 -20.59 17.45
CA PRO A 305 -4.30 -20.28 18.69
C PRO A 305 -2.94 -19.61 18.43
N GLY A 306 -2.66 -18.54 19.18
CA GLY A 306 -1.48 -17.69 19.00
C GLY A 306 -1.62 -16.57 17.97
N PHE A 307 -2.74 -16.47 17.25
CA PHE A 307 -3.09 -15.30 16.44
C PHE A 307 -4.08 -14.43 17.17
N THR A 308 -3.87 -13.11 17.17
CA THR A 308 -4.85 -12.15 17.68
C THR A 308 -5.53 -11.43 16.53
N GLU A 309 -6.83 -11.22 16.67
CA GLU A 309 -7.64 -10.39 15.81
C GLU A 309 -8.22 -9.24 16.63
N PHE A 310 -8.18 -8.03 16.08
CA PHE A 310 -8.82 -6.89 16.70
C PHE A 310 -10.33 -6.96 16.47
N LYS A 311 -11.06 -7.24 17.53
CA LYS A 311 -12.53 -7.29 17.51
C LYS A 311 -13.07 -5.91 17.76
N ILE A 312 -13.73 -5.36 16.74
CA ILE A 312 -14.33 -4.03 16.76
C ILE A 312 -15.67 -4.11 17.48
N ASP A 313 -15.83 -3.31 18.53
CA ASP A 313 -17.09 -3.18 19.27
C ASP A 313 -17.90 -1.97 18.77
N ASN A 314 -17.22 -0.84 18.55
CA ASN A 314 -17.86 0.41 18.15
C ASN A 314 -17.01 1.14 17.10
N ILE A 315 -17.68 1.95 16.28
CA ILE A 315 -17.04 2.85 15.32
C ILE A 315 -17.46 4.27 15.68
N THR A 316 -16.49 5.16 15.81
CA THR A 316 -16.72 6.59 15.95
C THR A 316 -16.41 7.28 14.64
N TYR A 317 -17.41 7.93 14.06
CA TYR A 317 -17.25 8.80 12.90
C TYR A 317 -16.94 10.20 13.39
N VAL A 318 -15.86 10.79 12.88
CA VAL A 318 -15.45 12.15 13.26
C VAL A 318 -15.29 13.03 12.03
N ARG A 319 -15.71 14.28 12.14
CA ARG A 319 -15.37 15.33 11.20
C ARG A 319 -14.31 16.22 11.82
N ILE A 320 -13.18 16.34 11.12
CA ILE A 320 -12.06 17.18 11.52
C ILE A 320 -11.92 18.30 10.50
N ILE A 321 -11.74 19.54 10.96
CA ILE A 321 -11.40 20.69 10.11
C ILE A 321 -10.19 21.39 10.72
N ASN A 322 -9.10 21.45 9.97
CA ASN A 322 -7.83 22.03 10.40
C ASN A 322 -7.38 21.55 11.78
N GLY A 323 -7.48 20.24 12.03
CA GLY A 323 -7.13 19.60 13.31
C GLY A 323 -8.17 19.75 14.43
N LEU A 324 -9.28 20.48 14.21
CA LEU A 324 -10.39 20.59 15.17
C LEU A 324 -11.44 19.51 14.88
N LEU A 325 -11.73 18.68 15.88
CA LEU A 325 -12.86 17.76 15.89
C LEU A 325 -14.15 18.57 16.12
N ILE A 326 -15.01 18.62 15.10
CA ILE A 326 -16.24 19.44 15.11
C ILE A 326 -17.51 18.62 15.22
N GLU A 327 -17.49 17.35 14.79
CA GLU A 327 -18.60 16.41 14.88
C GLU A 327 -18.04 15.04 15.29
N GLU A 328 -18.76 14.33 16.16
CA GLU A 328 -18.40 12.99 16.65
C GLU A 328 -19.66 12.16 16.86
N TYR A 329 -19.70 10.96 16.28
CA TYR A 329 -20.81 10.02 16.42
C TYR A 329 -20.29 8.61 16.63
N THR A 330 -20.50 8.03 17.82
CA THR A 330 -20.16 6.64 18.11
C THR A 330 -21.38 5.74 17.90
N VAL A 331 -21.21 4.68 17.12
CA VAL A 331 -22.23 3.65 16.89
C VAL A 331 -21.64 2.24 17.04
N PRO A 332 -22.46 1.21 17.30
CA PRO A 332 -22.01 -0.18 17.27
C PRO A 332 -21.36 -0.56 15.92
N ALA A 333 -20.41 -1.50 15.93
CA ALA A 333 -19.69 -1.91 14.71
C ALA A 333 -20.60 -2.46 13.60
N ASP A 334 -21.75 -3.04 13.95
CA ASP A 334 -22.74 -3.61 13.02
C ASP A 334 -23.86 -2.63 12.63
N TYR A 335 -23.77 -1.36 13.04
CA TYR A 335 -24.84 -0.37 12.91
C TYR A 335 -25.38 -0.21 11.48
N THR A 336 -24.51 -0.23 10.47
CA THR A 336 -24.88 -0.04 9.05
C THR A 336 -25.10 -1.35 8.29
N ARG A 337 -25.02 -2.51 8.96
CA ARG A 337 -25.09 -3.83 8.32
C ARG A 337 -26.37 -4.03 7.51
N ASN A 338 -27.48 -3.44 7.96
CA ASN A 338 -28.80 -3.52 7.30
C ASN A 338 -29.23 -2.17 6.70
N GLY A 339 -28.28 -1.29 6.37
CA GLY A 339 -28.54 0.09 5.98
C GLY A 339 -28.53 1.05 7.17
N ILE A 340 -28.69 2.35 6.89
CA ILE A 340 -28.71 3.40 7.90
C ILE A 340 -30.12 3.45 8.52
N PRO A 341 -30.28 3.37 9.86
CA PRO A 341 -31.59 3.45 10.49
C PRO A 341 -32.35 4.74 10.16
N GLU A 342 -33.67 4.63 9.98
CA GLU A 342 -34.52 5.79 9.66
C GLU A 342 -34.51 6.86 10.77
N ASP A 343 -34.25 6.48 12.01
CA ASP A 343 -34.15 7.33 13.18
C ASP A 343 -32.71 7.77 13.51
N ALA A 344 -31.73 7.44 12.66
CA ALA A 344 -30.34 7.86 12.87
C ALA A 344 -30.22 9.39 12.91
N ASP A 345 -29.28 9.89 13.74
CA ASP A 345 -29.00 11.31 13.86
C ASP A 345 -28.73 11.93 12.48
N SER A 346 -29.34 13.09 12.22
CA SER A 346 -29.26 13.75 10.91
C SER A 346 -27.82 14.08 10.48
N GLY A 347 -26.95 14.43 11.43
CA GLY A 347 -25.53 14.69 11.14
C GLY A 347 -24.76 13.40 10.87
N LEU A 348 -25.07 12.31 11.58
CA LEU A 348 -24.51 10.99 11.27
C LEU A 348 -24.92 10.53 9.86
N LYS A 349 -26.20 10.66 9.48
CA LYS A 349 -26.66 10.33 8.12
C LYS A 349 -25.87 11.09 7.06
N LYS A 350 -25.71 12.40 7.26
CA LYS A 350 -24.95 13.26 6.36
C LYS A 350 -23.48 12.82 6.24
N ILE A 351 -22.82 12.51 7.36
CA ILE A 351 -21.44 11.98 7.35
C ILE A 351 -21.36 10.66 6.57
N LEU A 352 -22.32 9.75 6.77
CA LEU A 352 -22.33 8.45 6.10
C LEU A 352 -22.61 8.56 4.60
N GLU A 353 -23.42 9.53 4.18
CA GLU A 353 -23.68 9.85 2.76
C GLU A 353 -22.42 10.44 2.08
N GLU A 354 -21.67 11.29 2.78
CA GLU A 354 -20.42 11.88 2.27
C GLU A 354 -19.26 10.87 2.16
N LEU A 355 -19.37 9.72 2.83
CA LEU A 355 -18.37 8.63 2.77
C LEU A 355 -18.63 7.61 1.65
N GLN A 356 -19.80 7.63 1.00
CA GLN A 356 -20.19 6.71 -0.08
C GLN A 356 -19.78 7.23 -1.45
#